data_AF-A0A8S1QS56-F1
#
_entry.id   AF-A0A8S1QS56-F1
#
_cell.length_a   1.000
_cell.length_b   1.000
_cell.length_c   1.000
_cell.angle_alpha   90.00
_cell.angle_beta   90.00
_cell.angle_gamma   90.00
#
_symmetry.space_group_name_H-M   'P 1'
#
loop_
_entity.id
_entity.type
_entity.pdbx_description
1 polymer ?
#
loop_
_entity_poly.entity_id
_entity_poly.type
_entity_poly.pdbx_seq_one_letter_code
_entity_poly.pdbx_strand_id
1 'polypeptide(L)'
;MNEILKLLPNERQTVLFSATQTKKVDDLARLSLNQPIYIGVDDIAQEATVSGLEQGYVIVEADKKFLLLFTFLQLNSDKKIMVFMSSCNSVKFHAELLNFVDMPVLDIHGKQKQSKRTNTYYEFCNAKKGVLVCTDVAARGLDIPEVHWIIQYDPPDDTKEYIHRVGRTCRGLNSSGKALIFLLPEEKGYLAHLKLAKVVMNEFEFPSEKLANIQDQFEKLIEKNYFLNKSAFEAYRSYLHSYQSHSLKDVYDVNNLDLVKVSKSFGFKFPPRVSLNIKIASSTKRKQKVQSFMNKKKPGQWNKQQQSDGRQFMR
;
A
#
# COMPACT_ATOMS: atom_id res chain seq x y z
N MET A 1 1.87 -26.38 0.48
CA MET A 1 1.12 -26.92 1.63
C MET A 1 0.75 -28.39 1.46
N ASN A 2 0.10 -28.79 0.36
CA ASN A 2 -0.21 -30.22 0.09
C ASN A 2 1.03 -31.13 0.17
N GLU A 3 2.21 -30.64 -0.22
CA GLU A 3 3.48 -31.36 -0.03
C GLU A 3 3.83 -31.57 1.45
N ILE A 4 3.65 -30.55 2.29
CA ILE A 4 3.86 -30.65 3.74
C ILE A 4 2.83 -31.60 4.36
N LEU A 5 1.56 -31.50 3.96
CA LEU A 5 0.50 -32.38 4.48
C LEU A 5 0.75 -33.86 4.13
N LYS A 6 1.35 -34.14 2.97
CA LYS A 6 1.73 -35.50 2.54
C LYS A 6 2.91 -36.08 3.33
N LEU A 7 3.77 -35.24 3.89
CA LEU A 7 4.93 -35.66 4.69
C LEU A 7 4.59 -35.83 6.18
N LEU A 8 3.42 -35.36 6.60
CA LEU A 8 2.98 -35.43 7.99
C LEU A 8 2.20 -36.74 8.25
N PRO A 9 2.22 -37.26 9.49
CA PRO A 9 1.49 -38.47 9.85
C PRO A 9 -0.02 -38.31 9.62
N ASN A 10 -0.66 -39.43 9.25
CA ASN A 10 -2.10 -39.48 8.96
C ASN A 10 -2.96 -39.17 10.20
N GLU A 11 -2.52 -39.62 11.37
CA GLU A 11 -3.13 -39.26 12.65
C GLU A 11 -2.43 -38.04 13.23
N ARG A 12 -3.16 -36.91 13.25
CA ARG A 12 -2.69 -35.64 13.81
C ARG A 12 -3.85 -34.77 14.22
N GLN A 13 -3.64 -33.97 15.27
CA GLN A 13 -4.52 -32.85 15.59
C GLN A 13 -4.04 -31.63 14.80
N THR A 14 -4.91 -31.05 13.98
CA THR A 14 -4.61 -29.82 13.22
C THR A 14 -5.48 -28.70 13.75
N VAL A 15 -4.86 -27.58 14.11
CA VAL A 15 -5.56 -26.38 14.57
C VAL A 15 -5.15 -25.22 13.67
N LEU A 16 -6.15 -24.45 13.22
CA LEU A 16 -5.97 -23.31 12.32
C LEU A 16 -6.39 -22.04 13.04
N PHE A 17 -5.47 -21.09 13.15
CA PHE A 17 -5.70 -19.80 13.77
C PHE A 17 -5.63 -18.71 12.71
N SER A 18 -6.64 -17.84 12.65
CA SER A 18 -6.63 -16.66 11.79
C SER A 18 -7.36 -15.51 12.49
N ALA A 19 -6.83 -14.30 12.33
CA ALA A 19 -7.51 -13.08 12.77
C ALA A 19 -8.57 -12.61 11.77
N THR A 20 -8.56 -13.12 10.52
CA THR A 20 -9.55 -12.79 9.50
C THR A 20 -10.02 -14.05 8.77
N GLN A 21 -11.33 -14.20 8.60
CA GLN A 21 -11.88 -15.29 7.79
C GLN A 21 -11.83 -14.92 6.31
N THR A 22 -11.29 -15.81 5.48
CA THR A 22 -11.23 -15.60 4.04
C THR A 22 -11.59 -16.90 3.33
N LYS A 23 -12.11 -16.82 2.10
CA LYS A 23 -12.38 -18.03 1.29
C LYS A 23 -11.14 -18.93 1.15
N LYS A 24 -9.94 -18.33 1.07
CA LYS A 24 -8.68 -19.09 1.03
C LYS A 24 -8.44 -19.87 2.33
N VAL A 25 -8.83 -19.33 3.49
CA VAL A 25 -8.74 -20.02 4.78
C VAL A 25 -9.77 -21.14 4.86
N ASP A 26 -10.98 -20.94 4.33
CA ASP A 26 -11.99 -22.02 4.24
C ASP A 26 -11.52 -23.17 3.34
N ASP A 27 -10.99 -22.86 2.16
CA ASP A 27 -10.47 -23.86 1.23
C ASP A 27 -9.29 -24.63 1.85
N LEU A 28 -8.44 -23.92 2.59
CA LEU A 28 -7.30 -24.49 3.30
C LEU A 28 -7.77 -25.38 4.47
N ALA A 29 -8.75 -24.93 5.24
CA ALA A 29 -9.40 -25.71 6.29
C ALA A 29 -10.00 -27.02 5.72
N ARG A 30 -10.67 -26.96 4.57
CA ARG A 30 -11.21 -28.16 3.88
C ARG A 30 -10.13 -29.14 3.44
N LEU A 31 -8.94 -28.64 3.09
CA LEU A 31 -7.83 -29.49 2.63
C LEU A 31 -7.01 -30.08 3.79
N SER A 32 -6.92 -29.37 4.92
CA SER A 32 -6.03 -29.77 6.02
C SER A 32 -6.73 -30.35 7.24
N LEU A 33 -8.03 -30.09 7.43
CA LEU A 33 -8.79 -30.48 8.62
C LEU A 33 -9.74 -31.64 8.31
N ASN A 34 -9.85 -32.57 9.25
CA ASN A 34 -10.87 -33.62 9.24
C ASN A 34 -11.96 -33.24 10.24
N GLN A 35 -13.21 -33.10 9.79
CA GLN A 35 -14.38 -32.67 10.58
C GLN A 35 -14.09 -31.51 11.56
N PRO A 36 -13.70 -30.32 11.06
CA PRO A 36 -13.32 -29.20 11.92
C PRO A 36 -14.52 -28.64 12.69
N ILE A 37 -14.28 -28.32 13.96
CA ILE A 37 -15.18 -27.46 14.74
C ILE A 37 -14.74 -26.02 14.50
N TYR A 38 -15.66 -25.19 14.02
CA TYR A 38 -15.42 -23.77 13.84
C TYR A 38 -15.81 -23.01 15.12
N ILE A 39 -14.88 -22.19 15.62
CA ILE A 39 -15.09 -21.35 16.80
C ILE A 39 -14.81 -19.91 16.37
N GLY A 40 -15.88 -19.15 16.09
CA GLY A 40 -15.82 -17.73 15.79
C GLY A 40 -16.37 -16.93 16.96
N VAL A 41 -15.52 -16.11 17.58
CA VAL A 41 -15.94 -15.24 18.70
C VAL A 41 -16.55 -13.93 18.18
N ASP A 42 -16.15 -13.50 16.97
CA ASP A 42 -16.43 -12.16 16.43
C ASP A 42 -17.25 -12.15 15.11
N ASP A 43 -17.84 -13.26 14.67
CA ASP A 43 -18.60 -13.27 13.40
C ASP A 43 -19.83 -12.33 13.41
N ILE A 44 -20.33 -12.06 14.61
CA ILE A 44 -21.48 -11.19 14.89
C ILE A 44 -21.02 -9.73 15.12
N ALA A 45 -19.71 -9.47 15.24
CA ALA A 45 -19.20 -8.13 15.52
C ALA A 45 -19.59 -7.14 14.41
N GLN A 46 -20.02 -5.95 14.85
CA GLN A 46 -20.37 -4.85 13.95
C GLN A 46 -19.13 -4.22 13.32
N GLU A 47 -17.97 -4.34 13.96
CA GLU A 47 -16.69 -3.81 13.52
C GLU A 47 -15.65 -4.94 13.41
N ALA A 48 -14.78 -4.86 12.40
CA ALA A 48 -13.71 -5.84 12.18
C ALA A 48 -12.42 -5.53 12.97
N THR A 49 -12.44 -4.51 13.81
CA THR A 49 -11.28 -3.97 14.52
C THR A 49 -11.43 -4.09 16.03
N VAL A 50 -10.29 -4.10 16.74
CA VAL A 50 -10.25 -4.31 18.19
C VAL A 50 -10.93 -3.16 18.94
N SER A 51 -11.72 -3.49 19.97
CA SER A 51 -12.35 -2.51 20.86
C SER A 51 -11.31 -1.61 21.54
N GLY A 52 -11.52 -0.29 21.53
CA GLY A 52 -10.58 0.69 22.13
C GLY A 52 -9.57 1.29 21.14
N LEU A 53 -9.62 0.87 19.88
CA LEU A 53 -8.86 1.47 18.78
C LEU A 53 -9.59 2.70 18.22
N GLU A 54 -8.98 3.88 18.33
CA GLU A 54 -9.45 5.08 17.61
C GLU A 54 -8.85 5.10 16.21
N GLN A 55 -9.71 5.11 15.19
CA GLN A 55 -9.28 5.07 13.79
C GLN A 55 -9.61 6.38 13.07
N GLY A 56 -8.61 6.91 12.39
CA GLY A 56 -8.68 8.16 11.66
C GLY A 56 -8.19 8.02 10.24
N TYR A 57 -8.69 8.87 9.36
CA TYR A 57 -8.08 9.13 8.06
C TYR A 57 -7.82 10.62 7.87
N VAL A 58 -6.83 10.95 7.05
CA VAL A 58 -6.54 12.32 6.62
C VAL A 58 -6.34 12.32 5.12
N ILE A 59 -7.04 13.24 4.45
CA ILE A 59 -6.84 13.49 3.02
C ILE A 59 -5.75 14.53 2.87
N VAL A 60 -4.66 14.18 2.19
CA VAL A 60 -3.49 15.05 2.03
C VAL A 60 -3.01 15.02 0.59
N GLU A 61 -2.70 16.20 0.05
CA GLU A 61 -2.05 16.33 -1.25
C GLU A 61 -0.68 15.65 -1.24
N ALA A 62 -0.29 15.03 -2.36
CA ALA A 62 0.91 14.19 -2.40
C ALA A 62 2.18 14.95 -2.00
N ASP A 63 2.32 16.21 -2.39
CA ASP A 63 3.47 17.07 -2.05
C ASP A 63 3.56 17.39 -0.56
N LYS A 64 2.44 17.41 0.16
CA LYS A 64 2.38 17.68 1.61
C LYS A 64 2.43 16.41 2.46
N LYS A 65 2.35 15.23 1.85
CA LYS A 65 2.27 13.93 2.54
C LYS A 65 3.45 13.69 3.49
N PHE A 66 4.68 13.98 3.04
CA PHE A 66 5.87 13.85 3.88
C PHE A 66 5.91 14.90 5.00
N LEU A 67 5.54 16.15 4.70
CA LEU A 67 5.49 17.23 5.68
C LEU A 67 4.53 16.90 6.83
N LEU A 68 3.39 16.30 6.51
CA LEU A 68 2.42 15.83 7.49
C LEU A 68 3.03 14.74 8.38
N LEU A 69 3.70 13.73 7.79
CA LEU A 69 4.38 12.69 8.57
C LEU A 69 5.41 13.29 9.51
N PHE A 70 6.30 14.14 8.99
CA PHE A 70 7.36 14.76 9.77
C PHE A 70 6.80 15.58 10.94
N THR A 71 5.81 16.43 10.68
CA THR A 71 5.13 17.23 11.70
C THR A 71 4.48 16.33 12.75
N PHE A 72 3.79 15.27 12.32
CA PHE A 72 3.15 14.32 13.22
C PHE A 72 4.15 13.64 14.16
N LEU A 73 5.28 13.19 13.63
CA LEU A 73 6.33 12.55 14.41
C LEU A 73 7.00 13.53 15.39
N GLN A 74 7.19 14.79 15.01
CA GLN A 74 7.71 15.83 15.92
C GLN A 74 6.77 16.07 17.11
N LEU A 75 5.47 16.21 16.84
CA LEU A 75 4.45 16.47 17.87
C LEU A 75 4.26 15.27 18.82
N ASN A 76 4.55 14.06 18.37
CA ASN A 76 4.38 12.82 19.14
C ASN A 76 5.72 12.14 19.46
N SER A 77 6.80 12.92 19.61
CA SER A 77 8.17 12.41 19.84
C SER A 77 8.35 11.67 21.18
N ASP A 78 7.41 11.81 22.11
CA ASP A 78 7.35 11.07 23.37
C ASP A 78 6.64 9.71 23.24
N LYS A 79 6.03 9.40 22.09
CA LYS A 79 5.24 8.19 21.86
C LYS A 79 6.02 7.09 21.14
N LYS A 80 5.47 5.88 21.22
CA LYS A 80 5.90 4.73 20.42
C LYS A 80 5.02 4.61 19.19
N ILE A 81 5.60 4.77 18.01
CA ILE A 81 4.88 4.93 16.73
C ILE A 81 5.39 3.92 15.72
N MET A 82 4.48 3.27 15.00
CA MET A 82 4.82 2.48 13.82
C MET A 82 4.32 3.17 12.56
N VAL A 83 5.17 3.28 11.54
CA VAL A 83 4.85 3.90 10.25
C VAL A 83 4.95 2.83 9.17
N PHE A 84 3.83 2.50 8.53
CA PHE A 84 3.74 1.54 7.45
C PHE A 84 3.87 2.22 6.08
N MET A 85 4.73 1.67 5.24
CA MET A 85 4.96 2.12 3.87
C MET A 85 4.81 0.96 2.88
N SER A 86 4.50 1.31 1.63
CA SER A 86 4.19 0.36 0.56
C SER A 86 5.37 -0.49 0.10
N SER A 87 6.61 0.01 0.22
CA SER A 87 7.77 -0.66 -0.36
C SER A 87 9.00 -0.65 0.54
N CYS A 88 9.89 -1.62 0.34
CA CYS A 88 11.17 -1.70 1.04
C CYS A 88 12.09 -0.50 0.77
N ASN A 89 12.08 0.02 -0.47
CA ASN A 89 12.91 1.17 -0.81
C ASN A 89 12.33 2.45 -0.20
N SER A 90 11.00 2.57 -0.11
CA SER A 90 10.34 3.67 0.62
C SER A 90 10.75 3.67 2.09
N VAL A 91 10.68 2.51 2.77
CA VAL A 91 11.13 2.39 4.17
C VAL A 91 12.59 2.84 4.32
N LYS A 92 13.48 2.32 3.47
CA LYS A 92 14.90 2.68 3.50
C LYS A 92 15.12 4.17 3.31
N PHE A 93 14.52 4.77 2.29
CA PHE A 93 14.67 6.19 1.98
C PHE A 93 14.16 7.08 3.12
N HIS A 94 12.94 6.82 3.62
CA HIS A 94 12.38 7.65 4.69
C HIS A 94 13.14 7.46 6.00
N ALA A 95 13.66 6.26 6.28
CA ALA A 95 14.50 6.05 7.45
C ALA A 95 15.83 6.82 7.35
N GLU A 96 16.50 6.77 6.19
CA GLU A 96 17.72 7.56 5.94
C GLU A 96 17.42 9.06 6.06
N LEU A 97 16.34 9.53 5.42
CA LEU A 97 15.92 10.92 5.42
C LEU A 97 15.61 11.45 6.82
N LEU A 98 14.83 10.72 7.61
CA LEU A 98 14.46 11.11 8.97
C LEU A 98 15.69 11.15 9.89
N ASN A 99 16.62 10.19 9.74
CA ASN A 99 17.90 10.21 10.46
C ASN A 99 18.77 11.42 10.07
N PHE A 100 18.74 11.86 8.81
CA PHE A 100 19.47 13.06 8.36
C PHE A 100 18.94 14.37 8.96
N VAL A 101 17.68 14.41 9.39
CA VAL A 101 17.05 15.58 10.03
C VAL A 101 16.96 15.43 11.56
N ASP A 102 17.89 14.66 12.13
CA ASP A 102 18.03 14.40 13.57
C ASP A 102 16.77 13.80 14.23
N MET A 103 15.99 13.05 13.46
CA MET A 103 14.86 12.27 13.97
C MET A 103 15.22 10.77 13.92
N PRO A 104 15.77 10.21 15.00
CA PRO A 104 16.21 8.82 15.01
C PRO A 104 15.03 7.87 14.84
N VAL A 105 15.10 7.04 13.81
CA VAL A 105 14.07 6.04 13.51
C VAL A 105 14.69 4.66 13.28
N LEU A 106 13.93 3.64 13.69
CA LEU A 106 14.24 2.24 13.42
C LEU A 106 13.54 1.81 12.12
N ASP A 107 14.15 0.90 11.36
CA ASP A 107 13.62 0.47 10.06
C ASP A 107 13.57 -1.06 9.93
N ILE A 108 12.42 -1.61 9.52
CA ILE A 108 12.25 -3.05 9.25
C ILE A 108 11.63 -3.28 7.87
N HIS A 109 12.38 -3.96 6.99
CA HIS A 109 11.89 -4.34 5.66
C HIS A 109 12.51 -5.65 5.16
N GLY A 110 11.86 -6.29 4.18
CA GLY A 110 12.20 -7.65 3.72
C GLY A 110 13.58 -7.81 3.05
N LYS A 111 14.23 -6.71 2.64
CA LYS A 111 15.59 -6.74 2.06
C LYS A 111 16.71 -6.74 3.12
N GLN A 112 16.39 -6.55 4.39
CA GLN A 112 17.38 -6.58 5.46
C GLN A 112 17.75 -8.01 5.85
N LYS A 113 18.99 -8.21 6.31
CA LYS A 113 19.42 -9.48 6.90
C LYS A 113 18.57 -9.79 8.14
N GLN A 114 18.29 -11.08 8.36
CA GLN A 114 17.50 -11.53 9.50
C GLN A 114 18.08 -11.06 10.84
N SER A 115 19.41 -11.07 11.01
CA SER A 115 20.07 -10.58 12.22
C SER A 115 19.77 -9.11 12.51
N LYS A 116 19.83 -8.24 11.50
CA LYS A 116 19.46 -6.81 11.65
C LYS A 116 17.99 -6.69 12.05
N ARG A 117 17.08 -7.40 11.36
CA ARG A 117 15.64 -7.38 11.66
C ARG A 117 15.36 -7.79 13.10
N THR A 118 15.98 -8.88 13.57
CA THR A 118 15.82 -9.37 14.94
C THR A 118 16.35 -8.36 15.97
N ASN A 119 17.51 -7.76 15.73
CA ASN A 119 18.07 -6.75 16.64
C ASN A 119 17.18 -5.51 16.72
N THR A 120 16.79 -4.94 15.58
CA THR A 120 15.91 -3.78 15.51
C THR A 120 14.53 -4.06 16.11
N TYR A 121 14.02 -5.28 15.95
CA TYR A 121 12.77 -5.71 16.59
C TYR A 121 12.89 -5.68 18.11
N TYR A 122 13.91 -6.32 18.69
CA TYR A 122 14.09 -6.32 20.15
C TYR A 122 14.39 -4.91 20.69
N GLU A 123 15.16 -4.12 19.97
CA GLU A 123 15.41 -2.72 20.29
C GLU A 123 14.10 -1.93 20.37
N PHE A 124 13.23 -2.06 19.37
CA PHE A 124 11.92 -1.38 19.38
C PHE A 124 10.99 -1.92 20.46
N CYS A 125 10.96 -3.24 20.70
CA CYS A 125 10.14 -3.83 21.76
C CYS A 125 10.54 -3.30 23.13
N ASN A 126 11.85 -3.18 23.40
CA ASN A 126 12.39 -2.68 24.66
C ASN A 126 12.30 -1.15 24.80
N ALA A 127 12.13 -0.43 23.68
CA ALA A 127 12.00 1.02 23.70
C ALA A 127 10.61 1.46 24.24
N LYS A 128 10.62 2.42 25.15
CA LYS A 128 9.40 3.07 25.69
C LYS A 128 8.77 4.06 24.70
N LYS A 129 9.61 4.68 23.88
CA LYS A 129 9.24 5.64 22.83
C LYS A 129 10.14 5.45 21.63
N GLY A 130 9.70 5.92 20.46
CA GLY A 130 10.47 5.83 19.23
C GLY A 130 9.59 5.52 18.03
N VAL A 131 10.18 5.63 16.85
CA VAL A 131 9.48 5.44 15.57
C VAL A 131 10.07 4.25 14.86
N LEU A 132 9.20 3.31 14.46
CA LEU A 132 9.56 2.17 13.61
C LEU A 132 8.93 2.35 12.23
N VAL A 133 9.75 2.56 11.21
CA VAL A 133 9.32 2.61 9.80
C VAL A 133 9.40 1.19 9.22
N CYS A 134 8.31 0.68 8.67
CA CYS A 134 8.26 -0.72 8.25
C CYS A 134 7.34 -0.98 7.06
N THR A 135 7.51 -2.17 6.48
CA THR A 135 6.59 -2.75 5.49
C THR A 135 5.70 -3.80 6.17
N ASP A 136 4.80 -4.42 5.41
CA ASP A 136 3.89 -5.48 5.89
C ASP A 136 4.58 -6.73 6.47
N VAL A 137 5.90 -6.85 6.27
CA VAL A 137 6.74 -7.84 6.97
C VAL A 137 6.64 -7.70 8.49
N ALA A 138 6.35 -6.50 9.01
CA ALA A 138 6.15 -6.25 10.43
C ALA A 138 4.67 -6.25 10.87
N ALA A 139 3.73 -6.37 9.93
CA ALA A 139 2.29 -6.33 10.22
C ALA A 139 1.74 -7.67 10.76
N ARG A 140 2.43 -8.80 10.53
CA ARG A 140 1.99 -10.14 10.95
C ARG A 140 2.95 -10.81 11.91
N GLY A 141 2.39 -11.51 12.91
CA GLY A 141 3.12 -12.47 13.74
C GLY A 141 4.16 -11.91 14.71
N LEU A 142 4.54 -10.64 14.60
CA LEU A 142 5.44 -9.98 15.55
C LEU A 142 4.65 -9.46 16.75
N ASP A 143 5.16 -9.71 17.95
CA ASP A 143 4.55 -9.24 19.20
C ASP A 143 5.23 -7.98 19.71
N ILE A 144 4.71 -6.83 19.28
CA ILE A 144 5.23 -5.53 19.65
C ILE A 144 4.32 -4.96 20.76
N PRO A 145 4.81 -4.84 22.00
CA PRO A 145 4.01 -4.31 23.10
C PRO A 145 3.88 -2.78 23.02
N GLU A 146 2.73 -2.28 23.46
CA GLU A 146 2.48 -0.87 23.82
C GLU A 146 2.76 0.16 22.72
N VAL A 147 2.33 -0.13 21.48
CA VAL A 147 2.38 0.86 20.39
C VAL A 147 1.24 1.85 20.55
N HIS A 148 1.54 3.15 20.60
CA HIS A 148 0.52 4.19 20.81
C HIS A 148 -0.16 4.59 19.50
N TRP A 149 0.62 4.69 18.42
CA TRP A 149 0.15 5.14 17.12
C TRP A 149 0.57 4.20 16.00
N ILE A 150 -0.38 3.84 15.15
CA ILE A 150 -0.17 3.19 13.87
C ILE A 150 -0.43 4.20 12.76
N ILE A 151 0.63 4.61 12.08
CA ILE A 151 0.54 5.49 10.91
C ILE A 151 0.65 4.64 9.66
N GLN A 152 -0.40 4.67 8.85
CA GLN A 152 -0.39 4.06 7.53
C GLN A 152 -0.07 5.17 6.53
N TYR A 153 1.23 5.38 6.32
CA TYR A 153 1.70 6.41 5.40
C TYR A 153 1.26 6.08 3.97
N ASP A 154 1.42 4.83 3.56
CA ASP A 154 0.80 4.33 2.33
C ASP A 154 -0.31 3.33 2.68
N PRO A 155 -1.47 3.40 2.01
CA PRO A 155 -2.50 2.39 2.17
C PRO A 155 -1.97 0.97 1.87
N PRO A 156 -2.49 -0.05 2.56
CA PRO A 156 -2.13 -1.43 2.26
C PRO A 156 -2.79 -1.92 0.96
N ASP A 157 -2.24 -3.00 0.40
CA ASP A 157 -2.74 -3.59 -0.84
C ASP A 157 -4.19 -4.13 -0.73
N ASP A 158 -4.60 -4.56 0.46
CA ASP A 158 -5.96 -5.00 0.74
C ASP A 158 -6.47 -4.52 2.11
N THR A 159 -7.78 -4.66 2.34
CA THR A 159 -8.43 -4.25 3.60
C THR A 159 -8.13 -5.17 4.78
N LYS A 160 -7.60 -6.38 4.55
CA LYS A 160 -7.26 -7.32 5.62
C LYS A 160 -5.91 -6.96 6.24
N GLU A 161 -4.96 -6.58 5.39
CA GLU A 161 -3.68 -6.04 5.79
C GLU A 161 -3.87 -4.76 6.61
N TYR A 162 -4.83 -3.90 6.26
CA TYR A 162 -5.23 -2.78 7.10
C TYR A 162 -5.54 -3.25 8.55
N ILE A 163 -6.42 -4.25 8.70
CA ILE A 163 -6.80 -4.79 10.01
C ILE A 163 -5.57 -5.35 10.74
N HIS A 164 -4.66 -6.04 10.04
CA HIS A 164 -3.44 -6.57 10.64
C HIS A 164 -2.46 -5.49 11.10
N ARG A 165 -2.32 -4.41 10.33
CA ARG A 165 -1.50 -3.23 10.67
C ARG A 165 -2.03 -2.54 11.91
N VAL A 166 -3.32 -2.21 11.95
CA VAL A 166 -3.91 -1.53 13.12
C VAL A 166 -3.97 -2.44 14.34
N GLY A 167 -4.09 -3.76 14.15
CA GLY A 167 -3.96 -4.75 15.22
C GLY A 167 -2.55 -4.88 15.82
N ARG A 168 -1.57 -4.05 15.40
CA ARG A 168 -0.29 -3.91 16.11
C ARG A 168 -0.39 -3.04 17.36
N THR A 169 -1.43 -2.21 17.48
CA THR A 169 -1.76 -1.49 18.72
C THR A 169 -2.94 -2.17 19.44
N CYS A 170 -3.33 -1.66 20.61
CA CYS A 170 -4.43 -2.21 21.44
C CYS A 170 -4.23 -3.70 21.79
N ARG A 171 -2.99 -4.13 22.03
CA ARG A 171 -2.66 -5.51 22.40
C ARG A 171 -2.53 -5.59 23.92
N GLY A 172 -3.63 -5.94 24.59
CA GLY A 172 -3.70 -6.11 26.04
C GLY A 172 -5.05 -5.70 26.62
N LEU A 173 -5.44 -6.26 27.78
CA LEU A 173 -6.66 -5.90 28.49
C LEU A 173 -6.59 -4.39 28.84
N ASN A 174 -7.63 -3.62 28.50
CA ASN A 174 -7.71 -2.17 28.72
C ASN A 174 -6.65 -1.31 28.00
N SER A 175 -6.05 -1.82 26.93
CA SER A 175 -5.11 -1.02 26.13
C SER A 175 -5.86 -0.13 25.13
N SER A 176 -5.45 1.13 25.04
CA SER A 176 -5.94 2.10 24.05
C SER A 176 -4.88 2.37 23.00
N GLY A 177 -5.31 2.62 21.77
CA GLY A 177 -4.40 2.86 20.66
C GLY A 177 -5.08 3.66 19.57
N LYS A 178 -4.26 4.29 18.74
CA LYS A 178 -4.75 5.15 17.66
C LYS A 178 -4.14 4.74 16.34
N ALA A 179 -4.94 4.77 15.28
CA ALA A 179 -4.50 4.51 13.92
C ALA A 179 -4.89 5.68 13.02
N LEU A 180 -3.95 6.12 12.17
CA LEU A 180 -4.18 7.18 11.20
C LEU A 180 -3.69 6.73 9.82
N ILE A 181 -4.56 6.76 8.82
CA ILE A 181 -4.21 6.49 7.43
C ILE A 181 -4.13 7.79 6.62
N PHE A 182 -3.07 7.91 5.83
CA PHE A 182 -2.89 9.04 4.91
C PHE A 182 -3.43 8.61 3.55
N LEU A 183 -4.37 9.39 3.02
CA LEU A 183 -4.95 9.17 1.70
C LEU A 183 -4.71 10.37 0.81
N LEU A 184 -4.33 10.12 -0.43
CA LEU A 184 -4.39 11.12 -1.48
C LEU A 184 -5.85 11.40 -1.88
N PRO A 185 -6.16 12.56 -2.47
CA PRO A 185 -7.50 12.84 -3.00
C PRO A 185 -8.01 11.75 -3.95
N GLU A 186 -7.12 11.18 -4.77
CA GLU A 186 -7.42 10.10 -5.71
C GLU A 186 -7.72 8.76 -4.99
N GLU A 187 -7.18 8.56 -3.79
CA GLU A 187 -7.31 7.33 -3.01
C GLU A 187 -8.59 7.30 -2.15
N LYS A 188 -9.43 8.35 -2.19
CA LYS A 188 -10.65 8.46 -1.36
C LYS A 188 -11.62 7.29 -1.54
N GLY A 189 -11.62 6.65 -2.71
CA GLY A 189 -12.41 5.44 -2.98
C GLY A 189 -12.07 4.26 -2.05
N TYR A 190 -10.87 4.23 -1.47
CA TYR A 190 -10.45 3.20 -0.52
C TYR A 190 -11.31 3.18 0.75
N LEU A 191 -11.86 4.33 1.15
CA LEU A 191 -12.77 4.43 2.31
C LEU A 191 -14.04 3.59 2.11
N ALA A 192 -14.54 3.46 0.88
CA ALA A 192 -15.70 2.62 0.59
C ALA A 192 -15.39 1.14 0.80
N HIS A 193 -14.19 0.69 0.40
CA HIS A 193 -13.73 -0.68 0.63
C HIS A 193 -13.55 -0.98 2.11
N LEU A 194 -12.99 -0.04 2.88
CA LEU A 194 -12.87 -0.18 4.34
C LEU A 194 -14.24 -0.25 5.03
N LYS A 195 -15.20 0.56 4.58
CA LYS A 195 -16.58 0.51 5.10
C LYS A 195 -17.25 -0.84 4.82
N LEU A 196 -17.03 -1.42 3.63
CA LEU A 196 -17.50 -2.78 3.31
C LEU A 196 -16.83 -3.85 4.19
N ALA A 197 -15.58 -3.63 4.59
CA ALA A 197 -14.87 -4.46 5.55
C ALA A 197 -15.24 -4.18 7.01
N LYS A 198 -16.31 -3.41 7.28
CA LYS A 198 -16.76 -3.02 8.63
C LYS A 198 -15.70 -2.25 9.43
N VAL A 199 -14.89 -1.43 8.76
CA VAL A 199 -13.95 -0.51 9.40
C VAL A 199 -14.56 0.88 9.39
N VAL A 200 -14.82 1.44 10.58
CA VAL A 200 -15.33 2.80 10.76
C VAL A 200 -14.17 3.70 11.15
N MET A 201 -14.05 4.86 10.49
CA MET A 201 -12.99 5.82 10.76
C MET A 201 -13.55 7.24 10.74
N ASN A 202 -12.94 8.11 11.55
CA ASN A 202 -13.25 9.53 11.59
C ASN A 202 -12.30 10.33 10.70
N GLU A 203 -12.81 11.39 10.06
CA GLU A 203 -11.97 12.33 9.33
C GLU A 203 -11.18 13.20 10.31
N PHE A 204 -9.87 13.26 10.12
CA PHE A 204 -9.00 14.18 10.83
C PHE A 204 -8.53 15.25 9.86
N GLU A 205 -8.98 16.48 10.07
CA GLU A 205 -8.41 17.63 9.40
C GLU A 205 -7.11 18.02 10.08
N PHE A 206 -6.02 18.06 9.32
CA PHE A 206 -4.75 18.58 9.81
C PHE A 206 -4.62 20.05 9.40
N PRO A 207 -4.54 20.99 10.36
CA PRO A 207 -4.42 22.40 10.04
C PRO A 207 -3.15 22.65 9.22
N SER A 208 -3.31 23.26 8.05
CA SER A 208 -2.18 23.57 7.16
C SER A 208 -1.12 24.45 7.84
N GLU A 209 -1.55 25.27 8.79
CA GLU A 209 -0.71 26.16 9.61
C GLU A 209 0.30 25.41 10.49
N LYS A 210 0.00 24.16 10.86
CA LYS A 210 0.88 23.34 11.69
C LYS A 210 1.92 22.58 10.88
N LEU A 211 1.78 22.54 9.55
CA LEU A 211 2.73 21.80 8.71
C LEU A 211 4.10 22.47 8.75
N ALA A 212 5.13 21.67 9.04
CA ALA A 212 6.50 22.13 9.00
C ALA A 212 6.85 22.65 7.59
N ASN A 213 7.31 23.90 7.51
CA ASN A 213 7.75 24.51 6.26
C ASN A 213 9.18 24.07 5.91
N ILE A 214 9.37 22.77 5.65
CA ILE A 214 10.68 22.16 5.39
C ILE A 214 10.88 21.74 3.94
N GLN A 215 9.91 21.99 3.05
CA GLN A 215 9.93 21.52 1.66
C GLN A 215 11.19 21.99 0.92
N ASP A 216 11.53 23.28 1.00
CA ASP A 216 12.72 23.83 0.34
C ASP A 216 14.03 23.24 0.88
N GLN A 217 14.09 22.98 2.19
CA GLN A 217 15.27 22.38 2.82
C GLN A 217 15.42 20.92 2.39
N PHE A 218 14.30 20.21 2.35
CA PHE A 218 14.22 18.83 1.90
C PHE A 218 14.66 18.68 0.44
N GLU A 219 14.12 19.49 -0.47
CA GLU A 219 14.51 19.47 -1.89
C GLU A 219 16.00 19.80 -2.07
N LYS A 220 16.52 20.81 -1.35
CA LYS A 220 17.95 21.14 -1.39
C LYS A 220 18.83 20.02 -0.84
N LEU A 221 18.38 19.31 0.19
CA LEU A 221 19.10 18.17 0.77
C LEU A 221 19.18 17.01 -0.23
N ILE A 222 18.05 16.67 -0.87
CA ILE A 222 17.98 15.62 -1.90
C ILE A 222 18.78 16.00 -3.14
N GLU A 223 18.81 17.28 -3.53
CA GLU A 223 19.59 17.75 -4.67
C GLU A 223 21.11 17.68 -4.40
N LYS A 224 21.55 18.00 -3.19
CA LYS A 224 22.99 18.05 -2.83
C LYS A 224 23.57 16.69 -2.49
N ASN A 225 22.81 15.81 -1.82
CA ASN A 225 23.33 14.54 -1.34
C ASN A 225 23.10 13.43 -2.38
N TYR A 226 24.17 13.00 -3.06
CA TYR A 226 24.11 11.94 -4.07
C TYR A 226 23.48 10.63 -3.57
N PHE A 227 23.86 10.16 -2.37
CA PHE A 227 23.37 8.89 -1.83
C PHE A 227 21.88 8.97 -1.51
N LEU A 228 21.46 10.07 -0.88
CA LEU A 228 20.06 10.29 -0.54
C LEU A 228 19.21 10.52 -1.79
N ASN A 229 19.74 11.22 -2.80
CA ASN A 229 19.11 11.38 -4.11
C ASN A 229 18.83 10.03 -4.79
N LYS A 230 19.84 9.16 -4.82
CA LYS A 230 19.71 7.82 -5.40
C LYS A 230 18.68 6.98 -4.63
N SER A 231 18.69 7.05 -3.30
CA SER A 231 17.72 6.38 -2.43
C SER A 231 16.30 6.90 -2.69
N ALA A 232 16.12 8.22 -2.80
CA ALA A 232 14.87 8.88 -3.14
C ALA A 232 14.33 8.42 -4.51
N PHE A 233 15.21 8.30 -5.51
CA PHE A 233 14.82 7.83 -6.85
C PHE A 233 14.36 6.37 -6.83
N GLU A 234 15.08 5.51 -6.14
CA GLU A 234 14.71 4.10 -5.97
C GLU A 234 13.39 3.94 -5.19
N ALA A 235 13.15 4.80 -4.21
CA ALA A 235 11.90 4.86 -3.45
C ALA A 235 10.73 5.34 -4.31
N TYR A 236 10.87 6.48 -4.99
CA TYR A 236 9.87 7.03 -5.92
C TYR A 236 9.48 6.00 -6.98
N ARG A 237 10.47 5.37 -7.63
CA ARG A 237 10.23 4.31 -8.61
C ARG A 237 9.45 3.14 -8.02
N SER A 238 9.84 2.68 -6.84
CA SER A 238 9.18 1.54 -6.17
C SER A 238 7.76 1.86 -5.71
N TYR A 239 7.51 3.10 -5.28
CA TYR A 239 6.18 3.57 -4.92
C TYR A 239 5.25 3.55 -6.14
N LEU A 240 5.69 4.11 -7.27
CA LEU A 240 4.90 4.07 -8.50
C LEU A 240 4.64 2.64 -9.00
N HIS A 241 5.63 1.75 -8.91
CA HIS A 241 5.42 0.33 -9.23
C HIS A 241 4.43 -0.34 -8.27
N SER A 242 4.51 -0.05 -6.97
CA SER A 242 3.57 -0.57 -5.97
C SER A 242 2.14 -0.11 -6.27
N TYR A 243 1.97 1.18 -6.56
CA TYR A 243 0.69 1.75 -6.96
C TYR A 243 0.19 1.11 -8.27
N GLN A 244 1.09 0.87 -9.23
CA GLN A 244 0.76 0.19 -10.48
C GLN A 244 0.33 -1.26 -10.26
N SER A 245 0.93 -1.98 -9.31
CA SER A 245 0.61 -3.38 -9.01
C SER A 245 -0.54 -3.57 -8.03
N HIS A 246 -1.06 -2.50 -7.43
CA HIS A 246 -2.06 -2.57 -6.37
C HIS A 246 -3.31 -3.38 -6.76
N SER A 247 -3.83 -4.21 -5.87
CA SER A 247 -4.98 -5.08 -6.10
C SER A 247 -6.28 -4.33 -6.44
N LEU A 248 -6.51 -3.15 -5.82
CA LEU A 248 -7.73 -2.34 -6.00
C LEU A 248 -7.60 -1.36 -7.18
N LYS A 249 -7.68 -1.87 -8.40
CA LYS A 249 -7.50 -1.08 -9.65
C LYS A 249 -8.55 0.00 -9.88
N ASP A 250 -9.70 -0.10 -9.23
CA ASP A 250 -10.79 0.87 -9.28
C ASP A 250 -10.45 2.15 -8.50
N VAL A 251 -9.57 2.06 -7.49
CA VAL A 251 -9.12 3.20 -6.69
C VAL A 251 -7.71 3.62 -7.09
N TYR A 252 -6.79 2.66 -7.24
CA TYR A 252 -5.37 2.92 -7.48
C TYR A 252 -5.02 2.80 -8.97
N ASP A 253 -5.17 3.90 -9.70
CA ASP A 253 -4.67 4.07 -11.06
C ASP A 253 -3.50 5.06 -11.11
N VAL A 254 -2.32 4.58 -11.50
CA VAL A 254 -1.10 5.41 -11.64
C VAL A 254 -1.28 6.53 -12.66
N ASN A 255 -2.15 6.35 -13.66
CA ASN A 255 -2.38 7.37 -14.67
C ASN A 255 -3.13 8.59 -14.14
N ASN A 256 -3.84 8.43 -13.01
CA ASN A 256 -4.58 9.52 -12.37
C ASN A 256 -3.73 10.29 -11.35
N LEU A 257 -2.54 9.80 -11.01
CA LEU A 257 -1.67 10.48 -10.06
C LEU A 257 -1.05 11.75 -10.65
N ASP A 258 -1.04 12.81 -9.85
CA ASP A 258 -0.22 13.98 -10.12
C ASP A 258 1.26 13.67 -9.83
N LEU A 259 1.97 13.21 -10.87
CA LEU A 259 3.39 12.84 -10.76
C LEU A 259 4.28 14.01 -10.30
N VAL A 260 3.89 15.26 -10.53
CA VAL A 260 4.66 16.43 -10.09
C VAL A 260 4.57 16.55 -8.57
N LYS A 261 3.35 16.45 -8.01
CA LYS A 261 3.16 16.47 -6.55
C LYS A 261 3.77 15.23 -5.89
N VAL A 262 3.59 14.05 -6.50
CA VAL A 262 4.21 12.82 -6.00
C VAL A 262 5.73 12.96 -6.01
N SER A 263 6.36 13.51 -7.05
CA SER A 263 7.81 13.68 -7.05
C SER A 263 8.32 14.63 -5.96
N LYS A 264 7.55 15.68 -5.64
CA LYS A 264 7.86 16.61 -4.54
C LYS A 264 7.85 15.93 -3.18
N SER A 265 7.00 14.93 -2.98
CA SER A 265 6.95 14.15 -1.73
C SER A 265 8.21 13.33 -1.47
N PHE A 266 8.97 13.00 -2.52
CA PHE A 266 10.30 12.38 -2.45
C PHE A 266 11.44 13.41 -2.54
N GLY A 267 11.13 14.71 -2.56
CA GLY A 267 12.11 15.80 -2.53
C GLY A 267 12.68 16.16 -3.90
N PHE A 268 12.02 15.76 -4.99
CA PHE A 268 12.40 16.19 -6.34
C PHE A 268 11.62 17.43 -6.78
N LYS A 269 12.36 18.45 -7.25
CA LYS A 269 11.77 19.65 -7.90
C LYS A 269 11.00 19.33 -9.18
N PHE A 270 11.47 18.32 -9.91
CA PHE A 270 10.88 17.86 -11.16
C PHE A 270 10.77 16.33 -11.17
N PRO A 271 9.71 15.76 -11.76
CA PRO A 271 9.49 14.32 -11.76
C PRO A 271 10.61 13.57 -12.50
N PRO A 272 11.35 12.68 -11.82
CA PRO A 272 12.32 11.82 -12.48
C PRO A 272 11.63 10.88 -13.49
N ARG A 273 12.31 10.58 -14.60
CA ARG A 273 11.78 9.62 -15.58
C ARG A 273 11.81 8.21 -15.01
N VAL A 274 10.64 7.56 -14.96
CA VAL A 274 10.49 6.16 -14.55
C VAL A 274 9.82 5.39 -15.68
N SER A 275 10.44 4.29 -16.10
CA SER A 275 9.83 3.36 -17.05
C SER A 275 8.72 2.57 -16.38
N LEU A 276 7.51 3.12 -16.40
CA LEU A 276 6.31 2.39 -16.06
C LEU A 276 5.84 1.63 -17.30
N ASN A 277 5.49 0.36 -17.15
CA ASN A 277 4.82 -0.41 -18.20
C ASN A 277 3.37 0.08 -18.31
N ILE A 278 3.19 1.34 -18.71
CA ILE A 278 1.88 1.95 -18.89
C ILE A 278 1.29 1.28 -20.11
N LYS A 279 0.21 0.52 -19.93
CA LYS A 279 -0.70 0.23 -21.03
C LYS A 279 -1.32 1.57 -21.41
N ILE A 280 -0.66 2.31 -22.29
CA ILE A 280 -1.22 3.52 -22.88
C ILE A 280 -2.49 3.05 -23.58
N ALA A 281 -3.65 3.35 -23.00
CA ALA A 281 -4.91 3.26 -23.71
C ALA A 281 -4.78 4.21 -24.90
N SER A 282 -4.51 3.66 -26.07
CA SER A 282 -4.29 4.38 -27.32
C SER A 282 -5.41 5.39 -27.52
N SER A 283 -5.10 6.67 -27.36
CA SER A 283 -5.95 7.80 -27.75
C SER A 283 -6.04 7.99 -29.27
N THR A 284 -5.78 6.92 -30.04
CA THR A 284 -5.81 6.92 -31.52
C THR A 284 -7.21 6.72 -32.12
N LYS A 285 -8.29 6.81 -31.34
CA LYS A 285 -9.67 6.75 -31.88
C LYS A 285 -10.33 8.11 -32.16
N ARG A 286 -9.62 9.24 -32.03
CA ARG A 286 -10.19 10.59 -32.30
C ARG A 286 -9.69 11.30 -33.55
N LYS A 287 -8.87 10.66 -34.41
CA LYS A 287 -8.42 11.24 -35.70
C LYS A 287 -8.87 10.52 -36.98
N GLN A 288 -9.63 9.43 -36.91
CA GLN A 288 -10.14 8.74 -38.12
C GLN A 288 -11.58 9.11 -38.55
N LYS A 289 -12.28 10.02 -37.84
CA LYS A 289 -13.64 10.44 -38.21
C LYS A 289 -13.76 11.74 -39.02
N VAL A 290 -12.66 12.43 -39.31
CA VAL A 290 -12.69 13.68 -40.12
C VAL A 290 -12.28 13.42 -41.58
N GLN A 291 -11.63 12.30 -41.89
CA GLN A 291 -11.17 11.99 -43.25
C GLN A 291 -12.17 11.16 -44.08
N SER A 292 -13.25 10.66 -43.47
CA SER A 292 -14.29 9.89 -44.19
C SER A 292 -15.43 10.75 -44.77
N PHE A 293 -15.41 12.08 -44.57
CA PHE A 293 -16.44 13.00 -45.08
C PHE A 293 -16.03 13.81 -46.32
N MET A 294 -14.80 13.64 -46.85
CA MET A 294 -14.35 14.36 -48.07
C MET A 294 -14.21 13.49 -49.33
N ASN A 295 -14.49 12.18 -49.30
CA ASN A 295 -14.33 11.31 -50.48
C ASN A 295 -15.63 10.60 -50.91
N LYS A 296 -16.74 11.36 -51.01
CA LYS A 296 -17.95 10.91 -51.73
C LYS A 296 -18.41 11.94 -52.75
N LYS A 297 -17.63 12.12 -53.83
CA LYS A 297 -18.15 12.58 -55.13
C LYS A 297 -17.26 12.09 -56.28
N LYS A 298 -17.62 10.96 -56.92
CA LYS A 298 -18.00 10.87 -58.34
C LYS A 298 -18.19 9.39 -58.79
N PRO A 299 -19.06 9.11 -59.79
CA PRO A 299 -19.52 7.76 -60.14
C PRO A 299 -18.92 7.23 -61.45
N GLY A 300 -18.93 5.91 -61.64
CA GLY A 300 -19.08 5.29 -62.97
C GLY A 300 -18.18 4.09 -63.32
N GLN A 301 -18.82 3.11 -63.99
CA GLN A 301 -18.32 1.99 -64.82
C GLN A 301 -17.92 0.69 -64.07
N TRP A 302 -18.70 -0.41 -64.05
CA TRP A 302 -19.18 -1.41 -65.04
C TRP A 302 -18.19 -2.53 -65.44
N ASN A 303 -18.63 -3.79 -65.18
CA ASN A 303 -18.32 -5.09 -65.81
C ASN A 303 -16.93 -5.73 -65.57
N LYS A 304 -16.72 -7.07 -65.50
CA LYS A 304 -17.53 -8.28 -65.82
C LYS A 304 -16.83 -9.54 -65.22
N GLN A 305 -17.64 -10.53 -64.80
CA GLN A 305 -17.53 -12.00 -64.99
C GLN A 305 -16.18 -12.79 -64.88
N GLN A 306 -16.18 -13.83 -64.01
CA GLN A 306 -16.01 -15.30 -64.26
C GLN A 306 -15.52 -15.98 -62.95
N GLN A 307 -16.27 -16.94 -62.35
CA GLN A 307 -16.17 -18.42 -62.53
C GLN A 307 -14.72 -18.93 -62.41
N SER A 308 -14.34 -19.95 -61.62
CA SER A 308 -15.07 -21.11 -61.09
C SER A 308 -14.19 -21.93 -60.11
N ASP A 309 -14.88 -22.75 -59.31
CA ASP A 309 -14.57 -24.14 -58.91
C ASP A 309 -13.51 -24.54 -57.87
N GLY A 310 -13.88 -25.60 -57.12
CA GLY A 310 -12.99 -26.52 -56.40
C GLY A 310 -12.94 -26.33 -54.87
N ARG A 311 -13.78 -26.98 -54.05
CA ARG A 311 -13.57 -28.35 -53.46
C ARG A 311 -12.11 -28.55 -53.02
N GLN A 312 -11.76 -28.90 -51.78
CA GLN A 312 -12.26 -29.88 -50.80
C GLN A 312 -11.31 -29.72 -49.59
N PHE A 313 -11.72 -30.00 -48.35
CA PHE A 313 -10.93 -30.81 -47.40
C PHE A 313 -11.82 -31.16 -46.22
N MET A 314 -12.01 -32.46 -46.02
CA MET A 314 -12.72 -33.07 -44.90
C MET A 314 -11.69 -33.89 -44.12
N ARG A 315 -11.61 -33.58 -42.82
CA ARG A 315 -11.18 -34.35 -41.64
C ARG A 315 -10.25 -33.53 -40.76
#